data_AF-A0A8T5M588-F1
#
_entry.id   AF-A0A8T5M588-F1
#
_cell.length_a   1.000
_cell.length_b   1.000
_cell.length_c   1.000
_cell.angle_alpha   90.00
_cell.angle_beta   90.00
_cell.angle_gamma   90.00
#
_symmetry.space_group_name_H-M   'P 1'
#
loop_
_entity.id
_entity.type
_entity.pdbx_description
1 polymer ?
#
loop_
_entity_poly.entity_id
_entity_poly.type
_entity_poly.pdbx_seq_one_letter_code
_entity_poly.pdbx_strand_id
1 'polypeptide(L)'
;MRKIDVRKELTTLLDECGIEDFELNASDQVLIIKYKEDFDRFFPKLGADPQVHKPGYGTPYHFGKVAFFDYEGWQVKGWITIHKPEK
;
A
#
# COMPACT_ATOMS: atom_id res chain seq x y z
N MET A 1 -18.12 18.37 -2.00
CA MET A 1 -17.06 17.36 -1.86
C MET A 1 -17.44 16.16 -2.71
N ARG A 2 -16.62 15.77 -3.70
CA ARG A 2 -16.83 14.49 -4.41
C ARG A 2 -16.51 13.38 -3.41
N LYS A 3 -17.46 12.48 -3.14
CA LYS A 3 -17.17 11.23 -2.44
C LYS A 3 -16.38 10.37 -3.42
N ILE A 4 -15.06 10.34 -3.27
CA ILE A 4 -14.19 9.43 -4.01
C ILE A 4 -14.46 8.03 -3.44
N ASP A 5 -14.73 7.08 -4.32
CA ASP A 5 -14.77 5.66 -3.93
C ASP A 5 -13.33 5.15 -3.89
N VAL A 6 -12.71 5.32 -2.73
CA VAL A 6 -11.29 5.00 -2.50
C VAL A 6 -10.99 3.54 -2.84
N ARG A 7 -11.93 2.62 -2.59
CA ARG A 7 -11.79 1.22 -2.99
C ARG A 7 -11.60 1.09 -4.49
N LYS A 8 -12.46 1.76 -5.26
CA LYS A 8 -12.43 1.71 -6.73
C LYS A 8 -11.10 2.26 -7.25
N GLU A 9 -10.64 3.37 -6.70
CA GLU A 9 -9.37 3.99 -7.07
C GLU A 9 -8.17 3.09 -6.76
N LEU A 10 -8.10 2.52 -5.56
CA LEU A 10 -7.05 1.56 -5.19
C LEU A 10 -7.05 0.35 -6.13
N THR A 11 -8.22 -0.19 -6.49
CA THR A 11 -8.30 -1.31 -7.44
C THR A 11 -7.87 -0.92 -8.86
N THR A 12 -8.19 0.29 -9.33
CA THR A 12 -7.73 0.78 -10.63
C THR A 12 -6.21 0.96 -10.64
N LEU A 13 -5.63 1.51 -9.58
CA LEU A 13 -4.18 1.67 -9.47
C LEU A 13 -3.45 0.32 -9.43
N LEU A 14 -4.01 -0.69 -8.75
CA LEU A 14 -3.44 -2.05 -8.74
C LEU A 14 -3.43 -2.67 -10.15
N ASP A 15 -4.52 -2.50 -10.90
CA ASP A 15 -4.65 -2.96 -12.29
C ASP A 15 -3.66 -2.24 -13.21
N GLU A 16 -3.56 -0.91 -13.12
CA GLU A 16 -2.59 -0.10 -13.87
C GLU A 16 -1.13 -0.49 -13.59
N CYS A 17 -0.84 -0.93 -12.35
CA CYS A 17 0.49 -1.40 -11.96
C CYS A 17 0.74 -2.88 -12.31
N GLY A 18 -0.26 -3.61 -12.80
CA GLY A 18 -0.19 -5.04 -13.08
C GLY A 18 0.07 -5.88 -11.82
N ILE A 19 -0.57 -5.53 -10.70
CA ILE A 19 -0.42 -6.19 -9.40
C ILE A 19 -1.59 -7.13 -9.19
N GLU A 20 -1.32 -8.43 -9.28
CA GLU A 20 -2.33 -9.49 -9.12
C GLU A 20 -2.35 -10.07 -7.69
N ASP A 21 -1.21 -10.02 -7.00
CA ASP A 21 -1.02 -10.61 -5.67
C ASP A 21 -1.21 -9.59 -4.55
N PHE A 22 -2.48 -9.30 -4.23
CA PHE A 22 -2.87 -8.40 -3.14
C PHE A 22 -4.04 -8.94 -2.33
N GLU A 23 -4.26 -8.37 -1.15
CA GLU A 23 -5.46 -8.59 -0.32
C GLU A 23 -6.13 -7.26 -0.03
N LEU A 24 -7.43 -7.14 -0.31
CA LEU A 24 -8.18 -5.92 -0.07
C LEU A 24 -9.33 -6.22 0.91
N ASN A 25 -9.24 -5.68 2.12
CA ASN A 25 -10.25 -5.77 3.16
C ASN A 25 -10.97 -4.42 3.27
N ALA A 26 -12.17 -4.33 2.71
CA ALA A 26 -12.95 -3.10 2.70
C ALA A 26 -13.57 -2.73 4.06
N SER A 27 -13.83 -3.71 4.93
CA SER A 27 -14.41 -3.48 6.25
C SER A 27 -13.41 -2.81 7.19
N ASP A 28 -12.17 -3.28 7.16
CA ASP A 28 -11.07 -2.72 7.97
C ASP A 28 -10.34 -1.59 7.21
N GLN A 29 -10.75 -1.28 5.98
CA GLN A 29 -10.12 -0.30 5.08
C GLN A 29 -8.63 -0.57 4.90
N VAL A 30 -8.26 -1.84 4.69
CA VAL A 30 -6.87 -2.27 4.53
C VAL A 30 -6.63 -2.82 3.12
N LEU A 31 -5.57 -2.35 2.46
CA LEU A 31 -4.99 -2.98 1.27
C LEU A 31 -3.64 -3.58 1.65
N ILE A 32 -3.35 -4.83 1.27
CA ILE A 32 -2.07 -5.50 1.49
C ILE A 32 -1.48 -5.89 0.13
N ILE A 33 -0.31 -5.34 -0.20
CA ILE A 33 0.48 -5.75 -1.36
C ILE A 33 1.55 -6.73 -0.87
N LYS A 34 1.57 -7.94 -1.44
CA LYS A 34 2.36 -9.06 -0.91
C LYS A 34 3.85 -8.94 -1.19
N TYR A 35 4.23 -8.24 -2.26
CA TYR A 35 5.61 -8.21 -2.73
C TYR A 35 6.19 -6.80 -2.75
N LYS A 36 7.49 -6.71 -2.45
CA LYS A 36 8.24 -5.45 -2.46
C LYS A 36 8.17 -4.72 -3.79
N GLU A 37 8.41 -5.44 -4.88
CA GLU A 37 8.51 -4.87 -6.23
C GLU A 37 7.16 -4.34 -6.72
N ASP A 38 6.07 -4.99 -6.33
CA ASP A 38 4.71 -4.52 -6.58
C ASP A 38 4.45 -3.26 -5.77
N PHE A 39 4.85 -3.28 -4.51
CA PHE A 39 4.71 -2.13 -3.63
C PHE A 39 5.50 -0.91 -4.13
N ASP A 40 6.74 -1.10 -4.57
CA ASP A 40 7.59 -0.04 -5.13
C ASP A 40 7.04 0.56 -6.43
N ARG A 41 6.30 -0.24 -7.22
CA ARG A 41 5.59 0.23 -8.43
C ARG A 41 4.31 0.98 -8.10
N PHE A 42 3.55 0.48 -7.13
CA PHE A 42 2.27 1.04 -6.69
C PHE A 42 2.44 2.36 -5.97
N PHE A 43 3.38 2.43 -5.03
CA PHE A 43 3.48 3.53 -4.08
C PHE A 43 3.65 4.91 -4.74
N PRO A 44 4.56 5.10 -5.72
CA PRO A 44 4.68 6.37 -6.43
C PRO A 44 3.42 6.80 -7.20
N LYS A 45 2.57 5.83 -7.60
CA LYS A 45 1.32 6.09 -8.32
C LYS A 45 0.18 6.51 -7.40
N LEU A 46 0.17 6.00 -6.18
CA LEU A 46 -0.80 6.39 -5.15
C LEU A 46 -0.69 7.87 -4.79
N GLY A 47 0.51 8.46 -4.88
CA GLY A 47 0.73 9.86 -4.52
C GLY A 47 0.46 10.16 -3.04
N ALA A 48 0.51 9.14 -2.18
CA ALA A 48 0.31 9.25 -0.75
C ALA A 48 1.62 9.53 -0.01
N ASP A 49 1.54 10.33 1.05
CA ASP A 49 2.69 10.55 1.93
C ASP A 49 2.98 9.31 2.81
N PRO A 50 4.26 8.90 2.98
CA PRO A 50 4.63 7.83 3.90
C PRO A 50 4.25 8.16 5.34
N GLN A 51 3.37 7.35 5.94
CA GLN A 51 3.01 7.46 7.35
C GLN A 51 3.50 6.26 8.15
N VAL A 52 4.34 6.50 9.15
CA VAL A 52 4.78 5.44 10.08
C VAL A 52 3.74 5.28 11.17
N HIS A 53 2.91 4.26 11.08
CA HIS A 53 2.07 3.87 12.22
C HIS A 53 2.92 3.06 13.22
N LYS A 54 3.68 3.76 14.07
CA LYS A 54 4.30 3.20 15.28
C LYS A 54 3.97 4.08 16.48
N PRO A 55 3.44 3.53 17.59
CA PRO A 55 3.48 4.24 18.85
C PRO A 55 4.97 4.40 19.25
N GLY A 56 5.51 5.62 19.11
CA GLY A 56 6.75 6.03 19.79
C GLY A 56 8.04 6.20 18.98
N TYR A 57 8.05 6.15 17.65
CA TYR A 57 9.28 6.42 16.88
C TYR A 57 9.02 7.31 15.65
N GLY A 58 9.45 8.57 15.72
CA GLY A 58 9.51 9.51 14.61
C GLY A 58 10.92 9.56 14.02
N THR A 59 11.18 8.78 12.97
CA THR A 59 12.42 8.89 12.19
C THR A 59 12.11 8.69 10.70
N PRO A 60 12.87 9.33 9.78
CA PRO A 60 12.73 9.14 8.34
C PRO A 60 12.89 7.67 7.93
N TYR A 61 12.13 7.29 6.91
CA TYR A 61 11.88 5.92 6.46
C TYR A 61 13.16 5.17 6.05
N HIS A 62 13.53 4.14 6.80
CA HIS A 62 14.25 2.98 6.25
C HIS A 62 13.19 1.89 6.07
N PHE A 63 12.97 1.44 4.84
CA PHE A 63 12.11 0.31 4.49
C PHE A 63 12.33 -0.87 5.49
N GLY A 64 11.41 -1.05 6.45
CA GLY A 64 11.41 -2.18 7.39
C GLY A 64 10.82 -3.44 6.73
N LYS A 65 10.38 -4.44 7.51
CA LYS A 65 9.68 -5.62 6.93
C LYS A 65 8.27 -5.31 6.38
N VAL A 66 7.65 -4.23 6.85
CA VAL A 66 6.28 -3.82 6.51
C VAL A 66 6.21 -2.30 6.33
N ALA A 67 5.48 -1.86 5.30
CA ALA A 67 5.19 -0.48 4.93
C ALA A 67 3.74 -0.14 5.32
N PHE A 68 3.47 1.07 5.82
CA PHE A 68 2.11 1.56 6.14
C PHE A 68 1.90 2.95 5.54
N PHE A 69 0.69 3.23 5.04
CA PHE A 69 0.29 4.52 4.47
C PHE A 69 -1.19 4.73 4.71
N ASP A 70 -1.58 5.95 5.08
CA ASP A 70 -2.97 6.35 5.13
C ASP A 70 -3.32 7.09 3.84
N TYR A 71 -4.37 6.65 3.15
CA TYR A 71 -4.88 7.26 1.92
C TYR A 71 -6.39 7.46 2.02
N GLU A 72 -6.86 8.70 2.19
CA GLU A 72 -8.29 9.02 2.27
C GLU A 72 -9.06 8.13 3.28
N GLY A 73 -8.42 7.79 4.41
CA GLY A 73 -8.97 6.91 5.46
C GLY A 73 -8.63 5.42 5.34
N TRP A 74 -8.00 4.98 4.25
CA TRP A 74 -7.55 3.60 4.06
C TRP A 74 -6.10 3.38 4.51
N GLN A 75 -5.85 2.28 5.22
CA GLN A 75 -4.51 1.79 5.49
C GLN A 75 -4.01 0.91 4.33
N VAL A 76 -3.03 1.40 3.59
CA VAL A 76 -2.29 0.59 2.62
C VAL A 76 -1.05 0.01 3.29
N LYS A 77 -0.91 -1.31 3.24
CA LYS A 77 0.15 -2.12 3.84
C LYS A 77 0.94 -2.84 2.74
N GLY A 78 2.26 -2.82 2.83
CA GLY A 78 3.13 -3.56 1.92
C GLY A 78 4.08 -4.45 2.70
N TRP A 79 4.26 -5.72 2.31
CA TRP A 79 5.32 -6.57 2.86
C TRP A 79 6.61 -6.38 2.07
N ILE A 80 7.50 -5.56 2.61
CA ILE A 80 8.70 -5.09 1.91
C ILE A 80 9.77 -6.19 1.80
N THR A 81 9.81 -7.17 2.72
CA THR A 81 10.86 -8.21 2.68
C THR A 81 10.53 -9.41 1.80
N ILE A 82 9.34 -9.47 1.21
CA ILE A 82 8.92 -10.60 0.38
C ILE A 82 9.15 -10.23 -1.08
N HIS A 83 10.10 -10.91 -1.74
CA HIS A 83 10.33 -10.80 -3.18
C HIS A 83 9.44 -11.79 -3.93
N LYS A 84 9.11 -11.49 -5.19
CA LYS A 84 8.41 -12.45 -6.04
C LYS A 84 9.33 -13.66 -6.30
N PRO A 85 8.81 -14.89 -6.20
CA PRO A 85 9.58 -16.05 -6.64
C PRO A 85 9.85 -15.93 -8.15
N GLU A 86 11.11 -16.04 -8.55
CA GLU A 86 11.48 -16.12 -9.96
C GLU A 86 10.85 -17.38 -10.57
N LYS A 87 10.12 -17.22 -11.68
CA LYS A 87 9.50 -18.33 -12.42
C LYS A 87 10.53 -19.07 -13.27
#